data_AF-A0A2V8QGN6-F1
#
_entry.id   AF-A0A2V8QGN6-F1
#
_cell.length_a   1.000
_cell.length_b   1.000
_cell.length_c   1.000
_cell.angle_alpha   90.00
_cell.angle_beta   90.00
_cell.angle_gamma   90.00
#
_symmetry.space_group_name_H-M   'P 1'
#
loop_
_entity.id
_entity.type
_entity.pdbx_description
1 polymer ?
#
loop_
_entity_poly.entity_id
_entity_poly.type
_entity_poly.pdbx_seq_one_letter_code
_entity_poly.pdbx_strand_id
1 'polypeptide(L)'
;VGVQMHIGSQITQAEPFASAITKVTPIVRQLKSKYAIKFFSIGGGMGIIYRRALESGSGQWWHEHDPACAGSAFSIRDYADAIVPPLRELGIRILVEPGRFLVGNAGVLLTRVLYIKQTAEKKFAIVDAGMNDLIRPALYQSYHEIVPVKEPITSRSTSGV
;
A
#
# COMPACT_ATOMS: atom_id res chain seq x y z
N VAL A 1 12.79 -14.64 -22.56
CA VAL A 1 12.67 -15.50 -21.35
C VAL A 1 13.45 -14.87 -20.22
N GLY A 2 12.94 -14.96 -19.00
CA GLY A 2 13.51 -14.33 -17.80
C GLY A 2 13.15 -15.11 -16.55
N VAL A 3 13.54 -14.59 -15.39
CA VAL A 3 13.19 -15.14 -14.07
C VAL A 3 12.21 -14.18 -13.41
N GLN A 4 11.24 -14.70 -12.67
CA GLN A 4 10.31 -13.91 -11.87
C GLN A 4 10.33 -14.40 -10.42
N MET A 5 10.23 -13.44 -9.50
CA MET A 5 9.92 -13.70 -8.11
C MET A 5 8.81 -12.77 -7.64
N HIS A 6 8.02 -13.23 -6.66
CA HIS A 6 7.04 -12.42 -5.97
C HIS A 6 6.98 -12.83 -4.50
N ILE A 7 7.22 -11.87 -3.60
CA ILE A 7 7.36 -12.14 -2.15
C ILE A 7 6.10 -11.85 -1.33
N GLY A 8 5.02 -11.41 -1.97
CA GLY A 8 3.73 -11.15 -1.34
C GLY A 8 3.16 -9.78 -1.66
N SER A 9 2.16 -9.36 -0.88
CA SER A 9 1.43 -8.10 -1.05
C SER A 9 1.36 -7.34 0.27
N GLN A 10 1.21 -6.01 0.19
CA GLN A 10 1.04 -5.12 1.34
C GLN A 10 2.26 -5.13 2.28
N ILE A 11 3.46 -5.21 1.70
CA ILE A 11 4.72 -5.15 2.43
C ILE A 11 5.07 -3.69 2.67
N THR A 12 5.18 -3.29 3.93
CA THR A 12 5.39 -1.90 4.36
C THR A 12 6.83 -1.58 4.73
N GLN A 13 7.75 -2.54 4.60
CA GLN A 13 9.20 -2.36 4.80
C GLN A 13 9.98 -2.70 3.53
N ALA A 14 11.07 -1.98 3.26
CA ALA A 14 11.89 -2.18 2.06
C ALA A 14 12.87 -3.37 2.20
N GLU A 15 13.35 -3.65 3.43
CA GLU A 15 14.35 -4.70 3.72
C GLU A 15 13.97 -6.10 3.20
N PRO A 16 12.71 -6.58 3.30
CA PRO A 16 12.32 -7.89 2.76
C PRO A 16 12.57 -8.01 1.25
N PHE A 17 12.41 -6.94 0.48
CA PHE A 17 12.70 -6.94 -0.96
C PHE A 17 14.18 -7.10 -1.24
N ALA A 18 15.04 -6.33 -0.55
CA ALA A 18 16.49 -6.42 -0.68
C ALA A 18 17.00 -7.82 -0.29
N SER A 19 16.46 -8.38 0.80
CA SER A 19 16.78 -9.73 1.26
C SER A 19 16.41 -10.80 0.24
N ALA A 20 15.22 -10.70 -0.36
CA ALA A 20 14.76 -11.64 -1.37
C ALA A 20 15.58 -11.55 -2.67
N ILE A 21 15.84 -10.33 -3.16
CA ILE A 21 16.72 -10.09 -4.31
C ILE A 21 18.08 -10.72 -4.07
N THR A 22 18.70 -10.45 -2.93
CA THR A 22 20.04 -10.97 -2.58
C THR A 22 20.07 -12.50 -2.61
N LYS A 23 19.01 -13.17 -2.14
CA LYS A 23 18.89 -14.64 -2.17
C LYS A 23 18.73 -15.20 -3.60
N VAL A 24 18.07 -14.47 -4.49
CA VAL A 24 17.77 -14.92 -5.86
C VAL A 24 18.88 -14.54 -6.86
N THR A 25 19.68 -13.51 -6.55
CA THR A 25 20.80 -13.02 -7.36
C THR A 25 21.76 -14.12 -7.84
N PRO A 26 22.22 -15.09 -7.00
CA PRO A 26 23.10 -16.18 -7.46
C PRO A 26 22.46 -17.04 -8.56
N ILE A 27 21.16 -17.33 -8.43
CA ILE A 27 20.39 -18.11 -9.41
C ILE A 27 20.27 -17.32 -10.71
N VAL A 28 19.96 -16.01 -10.64
CA VAL A 28 19.87 -15.14 -11.82
C VAL A 28 21.22 -15.07 -12.56
N ARG A 29 22.34 -14.98 -11.84
CA ARG A 29 23.69 -15.00 -12.44
C ARG A 29 23.93 -16.31 -13.20
N GLN A 30 23.62 -17.45 -12.58
CA GLN A 30 23.79 -18.77 -13.18
C GLN A 30 22.90 -18.95 -14.43
N LEU A 31 21.65 -18.52 -14.36
CA LEU A 31 20.72 -18.62 -15.49
C LEU A 31 21.09 -17.66 -16.63
N LYS A 32 21.63 -16.48 -16.30
CA LYS A 32 22.14 -15.52 -17.28
C LYS A 32 23.32 -16.09 -18.06
N SER A 33 24.28 -16.75 -17.39
CA SER A 33 25.43 -17.35 -18.08
C SER A 33 25.05 -18.56 -18.93
N LYS A 34 24.12 -19.40 -18.47
CA LYS A 34 23.76 -20.65 -19.15
C LYS A 34 22.73 -20.49 -20.27
N TYR A 35 21.77 -19.58 -20.11
CA TYR A 35 20.60 -19.49 -20.98
C TYR A 35 20.35 -18.08 -21.56
N ALA A 36 21.25 -17.12 -21.32
CA ALA A 36 21.13 -15.74 -21.82
C ALA A 36 19.76 -15.10 -21.55
N ILE A 37 19.24 -15.27 -20.32
CA ILE A 37 17.97 -14.65 -19.91
C ILE A 37 18.01 -13.13 -20.08
N LYS A 38 16.88 -12.55 -20.50
CA LYS A 38 16.79 -11.13 -20.90
C LYS A 38 16.36 -10.21 -19.78
N PHE A 39 15.64 -10.71 -18.78
CA PHE A 39 15.10 -9.92 -17.69
C PHE A 39 15.00 -10.70 -16.38
N PHE A 40 14.95 -9.94 -15.29
CA PHE A 40 14.60 -10.41 -13.96
C PHE A 40 13.43 -9.55 -13.43
N SER A 41 12.26 -10.17 -13.21
CA SER A 41 11.13 -9.52 -12.56
C SER A 41 11.22 -9.72 -11.05
N ILE A 42 11.26 -8.63 -10.31
CA ILE A 42 11.28 -8.63 -8.83
C ILE A 42 9.87 -8.57 -8.23
N GLY A 43 8.85 -8.62 -9.08
CA GLY A 43 7.45 -8.64 -8.69
C GLY A 43 6.95 -7.29 -8.18
N GLY A 44 5.74 -7.34 -7.62
CA GLY A 44 5.13 -6.24 -6.86
C GLY A 44 5.25 -6.44 -5.36
N GLY A 45 4.29 -5.89 -4.63
CA GLY A 45 4.10 -6.17 -3.21
C GLY A 45 4.19 -4.95 -2.30
N MET A 46 4.67 -3.82 -2.83
CA MET A 46 4.70 -2.52 -2.15
C MET A 46 3.33 -2.22 -1.54
N GLY A 47 3.31 -1.98 -0.23
CA GLY A 47 2.12 -1.65 0.53
C GLY A 47 1.73 -0.19 0.42
N ILE A 48 0.48 0.09 0.78
CA ILE A 48 -0.07 1.44 0.91
C ILE A 48 -0.58 1.65 2.33
N ILE A 49 -0.96 2.89 2.64
CA ILE A 49 -1.58 3.24 3.92
C ILE A 49 -3.10 3.13 3.83
N TYR A 50 -3.68 2.37 4.76
CA TYR A 50 -5.13 2.21 4.89
C TYR A 50 -5.76 3.07 6.01
N ARG A 51 -4.99 3.42 7.05
CA ARG A 51 -5.43 4.33 8.13
C ARG A 51 -4.91 5.71 7.84
N ARG A 52 -5.74 6.76 7.85
CA ARG A 52 -5.35 8.09 7.36
C ARG A 52 -4.96 8.05 5.88
N ALA A 53 -5.70 7.25 5.11
CA ALA A 53 -5.47 7.04 3.69
C ALA A 53 -5.60 8.34 2.89
N LEU A 54 -6.55 9.22 3.26
CA LEU A 54 -6.71 10.52 2.62
C LEU A 54 -5.49 11.44 2.79
N GLU A 55 -4.87 11.42 3.97
CA GLU A 55 -3.67 12.21 4.23
C GLU A 55 -2.48 11.73 3.39
N SER A 56 -2.38 10.41 3.17
CA SER A 56 -1.35 9.83 2.31
C SER A 56 -1.53 10.13 0.82
N GLY A 57 -2.64 10.75 0.41
CA GLY A 57 -2.92 11.08 -0.98
C GLY A 57 -2.22 12.35 -1.51
N SER A 58 -1.77 13.25 -0.62
CA SER A 58 -1.20 14.56 -1.00
C SER A 58 0.23 14.49 -1.58
N GLY A 59 0.85 13.32 -1.61
CA GLY A 59 2.24 13.12 -2.05
C GLY A 59 3.29 13.61 -1.04
N GLN A 60 3.07 14.76 -0.39
CA GLN A 60 3.95 15.32 0.66
C GLN A 60 4.18 14.34 1.80
N TRP A 61 3.15 13.58 2.16
CA TRP A 61 3.23 12.53 3.17
C TRP A 61 4.31 11.47 2.89
N TRP A 62 4.62 11.20 1.62
CA TRP A 62 5.67 10.24 1.21
C TRP A 62 7.08 10.85 1.12
N HIS A 63 7.19 12.17 1.30
CA HIS A 63 8.43 12.92 1.31
C HIS A 63 8.85 13.36 2.71
N GLU A 64 7.89 13.56 3.60
CA GLU A 64 8.12 13.91 5.00
C GLU A 64 8.30 12.62 5.82
N HIS A 65 9.55 12.20 5.99
CA HIS A 65 9.93 11.09 6.89
C HIS A 65 9.81 11.54 8.36
N ASP A 66 8.59 11.70 8.88
CA ASP A 66 8.39 11.82 10.32
C ASP A 66 8.39 10.40 10.95
N PRO A 67 9.41 10.02 11.75
CA PRO A 67 9.46 8.73 12.42
C PRO A 67 8.33 8.55 13.45
N ALA A 68 7.68 9.64 13.87
CA ALA A 68 6.52 9.62 14.75
C ALA A 68 5.21 9.24 14.03
N CYS A 69 5.19 9.17 12.69
CA CYS A 69 4.11 8.56 11.92
C CYS A 69 4.15 7.03 12.07
N ALA A 70 3.77 6.55 13.25
CA ALA A 70 3.60 5.13 13.55
C ALA A 70 2.72 4.46 12.49
N GLY A 71 3.31 3.57 11.68
CA GLY A 71 2.61 2.83 10.63
C GLY A 71 2.83 3.33 9.20
N SER A 72 3.85 4.15 8.96
CA SER A 72 4.20 4.57 7.60
C SER A 72 4.75 3.42 6.75
N ALA A 73 4.36 3.39 5.47
CA ALA A 73 4.95 2.54 4.47
C ALA A 73 6.19 3.26 3.92
N PHE A 74 7.20 2.51 3.49
CA PHE A 74 8.41 3.09 2.92
C PHE A 74 8.11 3.96 1.68
N SER A 75 8.91 4.99 1.47
CA SER A 75 8.83 5.82 0.27
C SER A 75 9.43 5.10 -0.95
N ILE A 76 9.10 5.56 -2.17
CA ILE A 76 9.72 5.04 -3.40
C ILE A 76 11.26 5.15 -3.34
N ARG A 77 11.79 6.17 -2.68
CA ARG A 77 13.23 6.35 -2.49
C ARG A 77 13.81 5.26 -1.61
N ASP A 78 13.21 4.99 -0.45
CA ASP A 78 13.64 3.92 0.45
C ASP A 78 13.63 2.55 -0.24
N TYR A 79 12.61 2.30 -1.07
CA TYR A 79 12.54 1.11 -1.91
C TYR A 79 13.72 1.02 -2.87
N ALA A 80 13.93 2.07 -3.68
CA ALA A 80 14.99 2.13 -4.66
C ALA A 80 16.37 1.98 -4.02
N ASP A 81 16.62 2.67 -2.91
CA ASP A 81 17.89 2.62 -2.18
C ASP A 81 18.18 1.22 -1.64
N ALA A 82 17.14 0.47 -1.22
CA ALA A 82 17.27 -0.90 -0.77
C ALA A 82 17.53 -1.90 -1.92
N ILE A 83 16.86 -1.75 -3.07
CA ILE A 83 16.89 -2.75 -4.14
C ILE A 83 17.94 -2.50 -5.22
N VAL A 84 18.30 -1.25 -5.50
CA VAL A 84 19.19 -0.89 -6.61
C VAL A 84 20.61 -1.45 -6.41
N PRO A 85 21.24 -1.40 -5.22
CA PRO A 85 22.59 -1.91 -5.04
C PRO A 85 22.75 -3.40 -5.46
N PRO A 86 21.96 -4.37 -4.94
CA PRO A 86 22.12 -5.76 -5.33
C PRO A 86 21.70 -6.05 -6.78
N LEU A 87 20.83 -5.23 -7.38
CA LEU A 87 20.39 -5.40 -8.78
C LEU A 87 21.37 -4.85 -9.80
N ARG A 88 22.09 -3.75 -9.48
CA ARG A 88 23.02 -3.09 -10.40
C ARG A 88 24.14 -4.04 -10.85
N GLU A 89 24.60 -4.89 -9.95
CA GLU A 89 25.64 -5.91 -10.24
C GLU A 89 25.22 -6.95 -11.29
N LEU A 90 23.91 -7.18 -11.47
CA LEU A 90 23.42 -8.21 -12.39
C LEU A 90 23.52 -7.81 -13.86
N GLY A 91 23.55 -6.51 -14.17
CA GLY A 91 23.58 -5.99 -15.53
C GLY A 91 22.51 -6.62 -16.43
N ILE A 92 21.29 -6.81 -15.91
CA ILE A 92 20.14 -7.40 -16.60
C ILE A 92 18.96 -6.46 -16.49
N ARG A 93 18.04 -6.50 -17.46
CA ARG A 93 16.82 -5.69 -17.41
C ARG A 93 15.98 -6.10 -16.20
N ILE A 94 15.63 -5.13 -15.36
CA ILE A 94 14.76 -5.35 -14.20
C ILE A 94 13.33 -4.99 -14.57
N LEU A 95 12.37 -5.82 -14.16
CA LEU A 95 10.94 -5.53 -14.24
C LEU A 95 10.36 -5.44 -12.82
N VAL A 96 9.45 -4.49 -12.62
CA VAL A 96 8.67 -4.31 -11.39
C VAL A 96 7.19 -4.45 -11.73
N GLU A 97 6.40 -5.02 -10.81
CA GLU A 97 4.97 -5.30 -11.03
C GLU A 97 4.09 -4.57 -10.00
N PRO A 98 4.15 -3.23 -9.88
CA PRO A 98 3.38 -2.51 -8.88
C PRO A 98 1.88 -2.52 -9.22
N GLY A 99 1.08 -3.17 -8.37
CA GLY A 99 -0.38 -3.15 -8.46
C GLY A 99 -0.97 -2.18 -7.45
N ARG A 100 -1.24 -2.69 -6.24
CA ARG A 100 -1.83 -1.95 -5.11
C ARG A 100 -1.19 -0.59 -4.87
N PHE A 101 0.12 -0.49 -4.99
CA PHE A 101 0.86 0.75 -4.79
C PHE A 101 0.42 1.88 -5.74
N LEU A 102 0.14 1.57 -7.01
CA LEU A 102 -0.28 2.58 -7.99
C LEU A 102 -1.75 2.97 -7.85
N VAL A 103 -2.63 1.99 -7.64
CA VAL A 103 -4.08 2.21 -7.80
C VAL A 103 -4.87 2.16 -6.49
N GLY A 104 -4.25 1.71 -5.39
CA GLY A 104 -4.98 1.41 -4.15
C GLY A 104 -5.62 2.64 -3.50
N ASN A 105 -4.90 3.76 -3.44
CA ASN A 105 -5.40 5.02 -2.91
C ASN A 105 -5.93 5.97 -4.01
N ALA A 106 -5.93 5.54 -5.27
CA ALA A 106 -6.40 6.34 -6.40
C ALA A 106 -7.93 6.36 -6.54
N GLY A 107 -8.64 5.46 -5.84
CA GLY A 107 -10.08 5.33 -5.91
C GLY A 107 -10.74 5.41 -4.54
N VAL A 108 -11.95 5.97 -4.51
CA VAL A 108 -12.80 6.04 -3.32
C VAL A 108 -14.15 5.39 -3.62
N LEU A 109 -14.73 4.73 -2.61
CA LEU A 109 -16.12 4.25 -2.67
C LEU A 109 -17.01 5.30 -2.01
N LEU A 110 -17.84 5.97 -2.81
CA LEU A 110 -18.82 6.92 -2.32
C LEU A 110 -20.13 6.17 -2.04
N THR A 111 -20.65 6.32 -0.82
CA THR A 111 -21.90 5.66 -0.38
C THR A 111 -22.73 6.62 0.48
N ARG A 112 -24.06 6.47 0.45
CA ARG A 112 -25.00 7.28 1.22
C ARG A 112 -25.51 6.52 2.44
N VAL A 113 -25.57 7.19 3.58
CA VAL A 113 -26.29 6.68 4.75
C VAL A 113 -27.79 6.69 4.47
N LEU A 114 -28.40 5.51 4.50
CA LEU A 114 -29.84 5.32 4.33
C LEU A 114 -30.56 5.39 5.68
N TYR A 115 -30.01 4.72 6.70
CA TYR A 115 -30.61 4.64 8.03
C TYR A 115 -29.56 4.66 9.13
N ILE A 116 -29.93 5.22 10.27
CA ILE A 116 -29.19 5.08 11.52
C ILE A 116 -30.02 4.21 12.46
N LYS A 117 -29.51 3.02 12.78
CA LYS A 117 -30.14 2.12 13.75
C LYS A 117 -29.37 2.19 15.05
N GLN A 118 -30.04 2.61 16.12
CA GLN A 118 -29.48 2.61 17.47
C GLN A 118 -30.03 1.41 18.25
N THR A 119 -29.13 0.58 18.77
CA THR A 119 -29.45 -0.47 19.74
C THR A 119 -28.94 -0.04 21.11
N ALA A 120 -29.23 -0.82 22.15
CA ALA A 120 -28.75 -0.53 23.51
C ALA A 120 -27.21 -0.47 23.59
N GLU A 121 -26.50 -1.23 22.75
CA GLU A 121 -25.03 -1.34 22.81
C GLU A 121 -24.30 -0.62 21.67
N LYS A 122 -24.91 -0.50 20.48
CA LYS A 122 -24.21 -0.05 19.28
C LYS A 122 -25.08 0.84 18.40
N LYS A 123 -24.41 1.72 17.67
CA LYS A 123 -24.99 2.54 16.61
C LYS A 123 -24.52 2.02 15.26
N PHE A 124 -25.46 1.67 14.39
CA PHE A 124 -25.19 1.19 13.05
C PHE A 124 -25.61 2.25 12.02
N ALA A 125 -24.69 2.61 11.14
CA ALA A 125 -25.00 3.33 9.92
C ALA A 125 -25.22 2.30 8.81
N ILE A 126 -26.44 2.24 8.28
CA ILE A 126 -26.79 1.40 7.14
C ILE A 126 -26.63 2.25 5.90
N VAL A 127 -25.79 1.80 4.96
CA VAL A 127 -25.43 2.54 3.74
C VAL A 127 -25.87 1.77 2.50
N ASP A 128 -25.85 2.41 1.33
CA ASP A 128 -26.24 1.82 0.04
C ASP A 128 -25.15 0.99 -0.66
N ALA A 129 -23.96 0.86 -0.05
CA ALA A 129 -22.89 -0.01 -0.52
C ALA A 129 -22.65 -1.19 0.43
N GLY A 130 -22.29 -2.35 -0.13
CA GLY A 130 -22.10 -3.59 0.61
C GLY A 130 -20.86 -4.38 0.21
N MET A 131 -20.81 -5.64 0.64
CA MET A 131 -19.74 -6.56 0.27
C MET A 131 -19.71 -6.90 -1.23
N ASN A 132 -20.83 -6.68 -1.93
CA ASN A 132 -20.93 -6.77 -3.39
C ASN A 132 -20.13 -5.65 -4.10
N ASP A 133 -19.92 -4.50 -3.45
CA ASP A 133 -19.16 -3.37 -4.00
C ASP A 133 -17.71 -3.37 -3.50
N LEU A 134 -17.52 -3.58 -2.19
CA LEU A 134 -16.20 -3.65 -1.57
C LEU A 134 -16.11 -4.85 -0.61
N ILE A 135 -15.64 -5.97 -1.15
CA ILE A 135 -15.58 -7.24 -0.41
C ILE A 135 -14.49 -7.30 0.67
N ARG A 136 -13.46 -6.44 0.59
CA ARG A 136 -12.22 -6.60 1.38
C ARG A 136 -12.45 -6.59 2.90
N PRO A 137 -13.23 -5.66 3.48
CA PRO A 137 -13.50 -5.69 4.92
C PRO A 137 -14.22 -6.96 5.37
N ALA A 138 -15.14 -7.49 4.55
CA ALA A 138 -15.89 -8.70 4.88
C ALA A 138 -15.03 -9.96 4.79
N LEU A 139 -14.19 -10.08 3.77
CA LEU A 139 -13.40 -11.29 3.51
C LEU A 139 -12.07 -11.35 4.28
N TYR A 140 -11.40 -10.20 4.42
CA TYR A 140 -10.05 -10.13 4.98
C TYR A 140 -9.98 -9.41 6.33
N GLN A 141 -11.12 -8.98 6.88
CA GLN A 141 -11.16 -8.08 8.04
C GLN A 141 -10.27 -6.83 7.85
N SER A 142 -10.12 -6.40 6.59
CA SER A 142 -9.23 -5.31 6.25
C SER A 142 -9.83 -3.97 6.66
N TYR A 143 -9.00 -3.10 7.22
CA TYR A 143 -9.40 -1.73 7.46
C TYR A 143 -9.44 -0.91 6.16
N HIS A 144 -10.49 -0.12 6.00
CA HIS A 144 -10.57 1.01 5.08
C HIS A 144 -11.04 2.21 5.89
N GLU A 145 -10.37 3.34 5.71
CA GLU A 145 -10.81 4.59 6.31
C GLU A 145 -12.18 5.00 5.74
N ILE A 146 -13.08 5.40 6.64
CA ILE A 146 -14.41 5.91 6.30
C ILE A 146 -14.51 7.30 6.90
N VAL A 147 -14.74 8.30 6.06
CA VAL A 147 -14.90 9.70 6.45
C VAL A 147 -16.21 10.28 5.91
N PRO A 148 -16.78 11.30 6.55
CA PRO A 148 -17.90 12.03 5.97
C PRO A 148 -17.42 12.86 4.77
N VAL A 149 -18.23 12.92 3.71
CA VAL A 149 -17.94 13.76 2.51
C VAL A 149 -17.88 15.25 2.87
N LYS A 150 -18.70 15.66 3.84
CA LYS A 150 -18.70 17.00 4.41
C LYS A 150 -18.40 16.89 5.89
N GLU A 151 -17.29 17.49 6.31
CA GLU A 151 -16.93 17.60 7.72
C GLU A 151 -18.09 18.26 8.49
N PRO A 152 -18.53 17.66 9.62
CA PRO A 152 -19.51 18.29 10.47
C PRO A 152 -18.94 19.61 11.00
N ILE A 153 -19.76 20.67 10.98
CA ILE A 153 -19.39 21.95 11.57
C ILE A 153 -19.19 21.72 13.06
N THR A 154 -17.94 21.68 13.50
CA THR A 154 -17.61 21.69 14.91
C THR A 154 -17.81 23.12 15.40
N SER A 155 -18.94 23.40 16.07
CA SER A 155 -19.07 24.60 16.87
C SER A 155 -18.02 24.50 18.00
N ARG A 156 -16.86 25.12 17.81
CA ARG A 156 -15.96 25.42 18.93
C ARG A 156 -16.77 26.30 19.87
N SER A 157 -17.19 25.76 21.01
CA SER A 157 -17.63 26.55 22.15
C SER A 157 -16.45 27.42 22.56
N THR A 158 -16.44 28.67 22.12
CA THR A 158 -15.67 29.74 22.76
C THR A 158 -16.25 29.95 24.14
N SER A 159 -15.82 29.15 25.11
CA SER A 159 -15.94 29.49 26.53
C SER A 159 -14.83 30.49 26.85
N GLY A 160 -15.08 31.75 26.52
CA GLY A 160 -14.44 32.88 27.16
C GLY A 160 -15.41 33.44 28.20
N VAL A 161 -15.04 33.32 29.48
CA VAL A 161 -14.90 34.40 30.48
C VAL A 161 -13.88 33.90 31.49
#